data_AF-A0AAD6JJS2-F1
#
_entry.id   AF-A0AAD6JJS2-F1
#
_cell.length_a   1.000
_cell.length_b   1.000
_cell.length_c   1.000
_cell.angle_alpha   90.00
_cell.angle_beta   90.00
_cell.angle_gamma   90.00
#
_symmetry.space_group_name_H-M   'P 1'
#
loop_
_entity.id
_entity.type
_entity.pdbx_description
1 polymer ?
#
loop_
_entity_poly.entity_id
_entity_poly.type
_entity_poly.pdbx_seq_one_letter_code
_entity_poly.pdbx_strand_id
1 'polypeptide(L)'
;MDDVIILEAERHRIQELEFEELQIEEEVGGRDATGAGSSDDFTFNPFLASLHTYLGEVEDTHHRLAFLDGGAVLNLPLFFLEGVVLFPEATLPLRVVQPNFISAVERALVQVESPYIVGVVRAYRDSDSDNRQLRFATVGTTAEI
;
A
#
# COMPACT_ATOMS: atom_id res chain seq x y z
N MET A 1 23.33 -37.44 -12.36
CA MET A 1 23.71 -37.49 -10.93
C MET A 1 24.12 -36.10 -10.42
N ASP A 2 24.43 -35.15 -11.31
CA ASP A 2 24.82 -33.79 -10.95
C ASP A 2 23.63 -32.87 -10.60
N ASP A 3 22.44 -33.13 -11.15
CA ASP A 3 21.23 -32.31 -10.90
C ASP A 3 20.74 -32.38 -9.43
N VAL A 4 21.00 -33.49 -8.74
CA VAL A 4 20.61 -33.68 -7.33
C VAL A 4 21.50 -32.82 -6.41
N ILE A 5 22.79 -32.70 -6.74
CA ILE A 5 23.76 -31.91 -5.96
C ILE A 5 23.47 -30.40 -6.10
N ILE A 6 23.04 -29.97 -7.29
CA ILE A 6 22.66 -28.57 -7.56
C ILE A 6 21.42 -28.17 -6.74
N LEU A 7 20.41 -29.04 -6.67
CA LEU A 7 19.22 -28.84 -5.84
C LEU A 7 19.54 -28.82 -4.34
N GLU A 8 20.45 -29.67 -3.86
CA GLU A 8 20.86 -29.65 -2.45
C GLU A 8 21.60 -28.37 -2.07
N ALA A 9 22.47 -27.86 -2.95
CA ALA A 9 23.17 -26.60 -2.73
C ALA A 9 22.20 -25.40 -2.69
N GLU A 10 21.17 -25.41 -3.54
CA GLU A 10 20.15 -24.36 -3.56
C GLU A 10 19.25 -24.41 -2.32
N ARG A 11 18.90 -25.61 -1.84
CA ARG A 11 18.15 -25.79 -0.59
C ARG A 11 18.94 -25.33 0.63
N HIS A 12 20.25 -25.57 0.67
CA HIS A 12 21.10 -25.08 1.74
C HIS A 12 21.18 -23.54 1.77
N ARG A 13 21.30 -22.91 0.60
CA ARG A 13 21.29 -21.45 0.48
C ARG A 13 19.96 -20.83 0.93
N ILE A 14 18.83 -21.48 0.65
CA ILE A 14 17.51 -21.02 1.10
C ILE A 14 17.41 -21.09 2.64
N GLN A 15 17.90 -22.17 3.26
CA GLN A 15 17.90 -22.30 4.72
C GLN A 15 18.81 -21.28 5.42
N GLU A 16 19.96 -20.95 4.82
CA GLU A 16 20.83 -19.88 5.33
C GLU A 16 20.12 -18.52 5.30
N LEU A 17 19.42 -18.19 4.21
CA LEU A 17 18.68 -16.94 4.09
C LEU A 17 17.49 -16.87 5.06
N GLU A 18 16.77 -17.98 5.27
CA GLU A 18 15.65 -18.08 6.22
C GLU A 18 16.13 -17.89 7.68
N PHE A 19 17.34 -18.38 8.01
CA PHE A 19 17.98 -18.15 9.31
C PHE A 19 18.52 -16.71 9.49
N GLU A 20 18.92 -16.05 8.40
CA GLU A 20 19.33 -14.65 8.41
C GLU A 20 18.12 -13.71 8.54
N GLU A 21 16.98 -14.03 7.90
CA GLU A 21 15.71 -13.31 8.04
C GLU A 21 15.15 -13.40 9.46
N LEU A 22 15.23 -14.58 10.10
CA LEU A 22 14.86 -14.77 11.51
C LEU A 22 15.73 -13.93 12.47
N GLN A 23 17.01 -13.72 12.18
CA GLN A 23 17.88 -12.85 12.99
C GLN A 23 17.54 -11.36 12.84
N ILE A 24 17.05 -10.95 11.66
CA ILE A 24 16.60 -9.57 11.42
C ILE A 24 15.27 -9.30 12.12
N GLU A 25 14.37 -10.29 12.23
CA GLU A 25 13.11 -10.16 12.98
C GLU A 25 13.31 -10.14 14.52
N GLU A 26 14.32 -10.81 15.06
CA GLU A 26 14.57 -10.83 16.52
C GLU A 26 15.16 -9.49 17.05
N GLU A 27 15.80 -8.66 16.19
CA GLU A 27 16.28 -7.33 16.63
C GLU A 27 15.14 -6.29 16.76
N VAL A 28 13.93 -6.60 16.29
CA VAL A 28 12.73 -5.75 16.48
C VAL A 28 11.88 -6.21 17.68
N GLY A 29 12.28 -7.27 18.38
CA GLY A 29 11.52 -7.88 19.48
C GLY A 29 12.30 -8.03 20.79
N GLY A 30 12.33 -6.96 21.61
CA GLY A 30 12.44 -7.08 23.06
C GLY A 30 13.81 -7.42 23.67
N ARG A 31 14.75 -6.45 23.66
CA ARG A 31 15.87 -6.44 24.60
C ARG A 31 15.41 -5.94 25.96
N ASP A 32 14.96 -6.84 26.83
CA ASP A 32 14.94 -6.60 28.27
C ASP A 32 15.66 -7.75 29.01
N ALA A 33 16.96 -7.57 29.26
CA ALA A 33 17.54 -7.73 30.59
C ALA A 33 19.06 -7.50 30.59
N THR A 34 19.48 -6.55 31.44
CA THR A 34 20.82 -6.42 32.05
C THR A 34 21.97 -5.88 31.18
N GLY A 35 21.92 -4.57 30.93
CA GLY A 35 23.09 -3.79 30.55
C GLY A 35 22.80 -2.29 30.71
N ALA A 36 23.31 -1.67 31.76
CA ALA A 36 23.18 -0.24 31.98
C ALA A 36 23.90 0.54 30.85
N GLY A 37 23.12 1.18 29.98
CA GLY A 37 23.64 2.03 28.91
C GLY A 37 22.53 2.58 28.03
N SER A 38 22.05 3.79 28.37
CA SER A 38 21.13 4.62 27.59
C SER A 38 19.73 4.04 27.36
N SER A 39 18.83 4.20 28.34
CA SER A 39 17.40 4.36 28.00
C SER A 39 17.29 5.68 27.23
N ASP A 40 17.48 5.62 25.91
CA ASP A 40 17.10 6.72 25.05
C ASP A 40 15.56 6.73 25.08
N ASP A 41 15.02 7.49 26.03
CA ASP A 41 13.61 7.73 26.20
C ASP A 41 13.16 8.49 24.94
N PHE A 42 12.72 7.74 23.92
CA PHE A 42 12.23 8.32 22.68
C PHE A 42 11.00 9.16 23.02
N THR A 43 11.22 10.47 23.19
CA THR A 43 10.17 11.48 23.46
C THR A 43 9.20 11.66 22.29
N PHE A 44 9.47 11.03 21.14
CA PHE A 44 8.64 11.09 19.94
C PHE A 44 7.70 9.88 19.84
N ASN A 45 6.42 10.14 19.56
CA ASN A 45 5.42 9.11 19.33
C ASN A 45 5.45 8.63 17.86
N PRO A 46 5.89 7.38 17.57
CA PRO A 46 5.98 6.87 16.21
C PRO A 46 4.61 6.70 15.53
N PHE A 47 3.54 6.53 16.30
CA PHE A 47 2.17 6.35 15.77
C PHE A 47 1.57 7.65 15.22
N LEU A 48 2.16 8.80 15.52
CA LEU A 48 1.62 10.10 15.10
C LEU A 48 1.56 10.24 13.57
N ALA A 49 2.51 9.64 12.85
CA ALA A 49 2.55 9.68 11.39
C ALA A 49 1.38 8.92 10.75
N SER A 50 1.03 7.77 11.32
CA SER A 50 -0.09 6.93 10.87
C SER A 50 -1.47 7.57 11.10
N LEU A 51 -1.55 8.54 12.01
CA LEU A 51 -2.78 9.31 12.27
C LEU A 51 -3.00 10.44 11.25
N HIS A 52 -2.02 10.72 10.38
CA HIS A 52 -2.09 11.73 9.33
C HIS A 52 -2.61 13.11 9.79
N THR A 53 -2.28 13.53 11.03
CA THR A 53 -2.80 14.76 11.66
C THR A 53 -2.44 16.05 10.90
N TYR A 54 -1.43 16.01 10.03
CA TYR A 54 -1.06 17.12 9.15
C TYR A 54 -2.12 17.45 8.09
N LEU A 55 -3.10 16.56 7.85
CA LEU A 55 -4.22 16.81 6.95
C LEU A 55 -5.29 17.73 7.55
N GLY A 56 -5.26 17.94 8.87
CA GLY A 56 -6.27 18.72 9.59
C GLY A 56 -7.48 17.87 10.00
N GLU A 57 -8.60 18.52 10.26
CA GLU A 57 -9.86 17.86 10.62
C GLU A 57 -10.45 17.17 9.38
N VAL A 58 -10.67 15.85 9.48
CA VAL A 58 -11.30 15.01 8.45
C VAL A 58 -12.53 14.33 9.04
N GLU A 59 -13.54 14.09 8.21
CA GLU A 59 -14.75 13.37 8.60
C GLU A 59 -14.59 11.89 8.25
N ASP A 60 -14.75 11.02 9.25
CA ASP A 60 -14.65 9.57 9.05
C ASP A 60 -15.91 9.03 8.37
N THR A 61 -15.70 8.27 7.28
CA THR A 61 -16.77 7.48 6.68
C THR A 61 -17.03 6.28 7.59
N HIS A 62 -18.26 6.12 8.06
CA HIS A 62 -18.61 5.03 9.00
C HIS A 62 -18.75 3.67 8.29
N HIS A 63 -18.11 3.52 7.13
CA HIS A 63 -18.32 2.39 6.23
C HIS A 63 -17.37 1.28 6.65
N ARG A 64 -17.99 0.15 6.97
CA ARG A 64 -17.31 -0.98 7.60
C ARG A 64 -17.03 -2.00 6.51
N LEU A 65 -16.04 -1.71 5.67
CA LEU A 65 -15.52 -2.58 4.62
C LEU A 65 -16.58 -2.98 3.59
N ALA A 66 -16.61 -2.29 2.44
CA ALA A 66 -17.38 -2.78 1.31
C ALA A 66 -16.71 -4.04 0.73
N PHE A 67 -17.17 -5.22 1.16
CA PHE A 67 -16.73 -6.47 0.57
C PHE A 67 -17.27 -6.58 -0.85
N LEU A 68 -16.36 -6.72 -1.81
CA LEU A 68 -16.70 -6.95 -3.21
C LEU A 68 -16.67 -8.45 -3.50
N ASP A 69 -17.69 -8.94 -4.19
CA ASP A 69 -17.74 -10.35 -4.61
C ASP A 69 -16.67 -10.63 -5.66
N GLY A 70 -15.95 -11.75 -5.48
CA GLY A 70 -14.93 -12.19 -6.42
C GLY A 70 -15.51 -12.44 -7.82
N GLY A 71 -14.92 -11.82 -8.84
CA GLY A 71 -15.37 -11.92 -10.23
C GLY A 71 -16.52 -10.98 -10.61
N ALA A 72 -16.99 -10.13 -9.70
CA ALA A 72 -17.95 -9.08 -10.02
C ALA A 72 -17.34 -8.03 -10.97
N VAL A 73 -18.18 -7.47 -11.83
CA VAL A 73 -17.83 -6.34 -12.70
C VAL A 73 -18.48 -5.09 -12.14
N LEU A 74 -17.66 -4.09 -11.80
CA LEU A 74 -18.08 -2.86 -11.14
C LEU A 74 -17.70 -1.63 -11.96
N ASN A 75 -18.56 -0.61 -11.93
CA ASN A 75 -18.29 0.68 -12.58
C ASN A 75 -17.83 1.71 -11.54
N LEU A 76 -16.53 1.72 -11.25
CA LEU A 76 -15.93 2.57 -10.22
C LEU A 76 -15.28 3.84 -10.81
N PRO A 77 -15.31 4.98 -10.10
CA PRO A 77 -14.45 6.11 -10.40
C PRO A 77 -12.97 5.72 -10.28
N LEU A 78 -12.13 6.21 -11.20
CA LEU A 78 -10.74 5.79 -11.31
C LEU A 78 -9.77 6.93 -10.94
N PHE A 79 -8.87 6.64 -10.00
CA PHE A 79 -7.70 7.42 -9.66
C PHE A 79 -6.48 6.87 -10.38
N PHE A 80 -5.89 7.67 -11.26
CA PHE A 80 -4.67 7.30 -11.98
C PHE A 80 -3.52 8.18 -11.49
N LEU A 81 -2.61 7.57 -10.73
CA LEU A 81 -1.55 8.29 -10.03
C LEU A 81 -0.18 7.97 -10.64
N GLU A 82 0.58 9.00 -10.97
CA GLU A 82 1.93 8.83 -11.53
C GLU A 82 2.91 8.47 -10.40
N GLY A 83 3.64 7.34 -10.55
CA GLY A 83 4.64 6.92 -9.56
C GLY A 83 4.11 6.24 -8.29
N VAL A 84 2.79 5.99 -8.20
CA VAL A 84 2.17 5.33 -7.02
C VAL A 84 1.58 3.99 -7.42
N VAL A 85 1.83 2.97 -6.59
CA VAL A 85 1.13 1.68 -6.61
C VAL A 85 0.58 1.47 -5.21
N LEU A 86 -0.73 1.24 -5.12
CA LEU A 86 -1.39 0.98 -3.86
C LEU A 86 -1.50 -0.53 -3.63
N PHE A 87 -1.18 -0.99 -2.43
CA PHE A 87 -1.40 -2.37 -2.01
C PHE A 87 -2.69 -2.47 -1.20
N PRO A 88 -3.34 -3.65 -1.17
CA PRO A 88 -4.45 -3.89 -0.26
C PRO A 88 -4.08 -3.55 1.19
N GLU A 89 -5.04 -3.02 1.96
CA GLU A 89 -4.90 -2.59 3.37
C GLU A 89 -3.96 -1.41 3.62
N ALA A 90 -3.24 -0.92 2.61
CA ALA A 90 -2.41 0.26 2.75
C ALA A 90 -3.24 1.56 2.73
N THR A 91 -2.91 2.50 3.63
CA THR A 91 -3.53 3.82 3.68
C THR A 91 -2.85 4.78 2.70
N LEU A 92 -3.64 5.46 1.86
CA LEU A 92 -3.17 6.44 0.90
C LEU A 92 -3.73 7.84 1.22
N PRO A 93 -3.01 8.68 1.99
CA PRO A 93 -3.45 10.05 2.25
C PRO A 93 -3.34 10.89 0.98
N LEU A 94 -4.45 11.47 0.52
CA LEU A 94 -4.50 12.29 -0.69
C LEU A 94 -5.12 13.66 -0.43
N ARG A 95 -4.53 14.70 -1.03
CA ARG A 95 -5.18 15.99 -1.21
C ARG A 95 -5.61 16.12 -2.66
N VAL A 96 -6.92 16.03 -2.91
CA VAL A 96 -7.48 16.09 -4.25
C VAL A 96 -7.74 17.54 -4.64
N VAL A 97 -7.05 18.01 -5.69
CA VAL A 97 -7.14 19.40 -6.16
C VAL A 97 -7.62 19.53 -7.60
N GLN A 98 -7.55 18.46 -8.38
CA GLN A 98 -7.94 18.50 -9.79
C GLN A 98 -9.46 18.26 -9.92
N PRO A 99 -10.19 19.07 -10.71
CA PRO A 99 -11.66 19.00 -10.77
C PRO A 99 -12.21 17.63 -11.16
N ASN A 100 -11.56 16.93 -12.10
CA ASN A 100 -11.91 15.59 -12.52
C ASN A 100 -11.84 14.57 -11.38
N PHE A 101 -10.81 14.64 -10.53
CA PHE A 101 -10.70 13.76 -9.37
C PHE A 101 -11.66 14.17 -8.25
N ILE A 102 -11.95 15.46 -8.08
CA ILE A 102 -12.98 15.91 -7.13
C ILE A 102 -14.34 15.31 -7.52
N SER A 103 -14.74 15.42 -8.79
CA SER A 103 -15.99 14.81 -9.26
C SER A 103 -16.00 13.28 -9.14
N ALA A 104 -14.83 12.63 -9.26
CA ALA A 104 -14.71 11.19 -9.03
C ALA A 104 -14.98 10.82 -7.56
N VAL A 105 -14.46 11.60 -6.61
CA VAL A 105 -14.75 11.45 -5.17
C VAL A 105 -16.23 11.69 -4.88
N GLU A 106 -16.78 12.81 -5.34
CA GLU A 106 -18.20 13.13 -5.15
C GLU A 106 -19.11 12.02 -5.68
N ARG A 107 -18.77 11.43 -6.83
CA ARG A 107 -19.47 10.26 -7.37
C ARG A 107 -19.32 9.03 -6.49
N ALA A 108 -18.12 8.74 -5.99
CA ALA A 108 -17.88 7.60 -5.10
C ALA A 108 -18.68 7.71 -3.79
N LEU A 109 -18.83 8.92 -3.24
CA LEU A 109 -19.57 9.17 -2.01
C LEU A 109 -21.09 8.98 -2.15
N VAL A 110 -21.63 9.07 -3.37
CA VAL A 110 -23.09 9.03 -3.62
C VAL A 110 -23.53 7.76 -4.36
N GLN A 111 -22.61 7.00 -4.95
CA GLN A 111 -22.98 5.82 -5.75
C GLN A 111 -23.61 4.69 -4.91
N VAL A 112 -24.62 4.03 -5.47
CA VAL A 112 -25.41 3.02 -4.75
C VAL A 112 -24.78 1.63 -4.79
N GLU A 113 -24.15 1.24 -5.90
CA GLU A 113 -23.66 -0.13 -6.10
C GLU A 113 -22.38 -0.44 -5.30
N SER A 114 -21.55 0.57 -5.03
CA SER A 114 -20.23 0.42 -4.40
C SER A 114 -19.83 1.70 -3.66
N PRO A 115 -20.62 2.14 -2.67
CA PRO A 115 -20.42 3.43 -2.02
C PRO A 115 -19.01 3.51 -1.42
N TYR A 116 -18.39 4.70 -1.49
CA TYR A 116 -17.04 4.99 -0.96
C TYR A 116 -15.88 4.26 -1.64
N ILE A 117 -16.13 3.44 -2.66
CA ILE A 117 -15.07 2.70 -3.35
C ILE A 117 -14.61 3.42 -4.63
N VAL A 118 -13.29 3.53 -4.77
CA VAL A 118 -12.61 3.98 -5.98
C VAL A 118 -11.60 2.95 -6.47
N GLY A 119 -11.32 2.94 -7.77
CA GLY A 119 -10.20 2.17 -8.32
C GLY A 119 -8.93 3.01 -8.38
N VAL A 120 -7.81 2.49 -7.90
CA VAL A 120 -6.49 3.15 -7.99
C VAL A 120 -5.59 2.37 -8.94
N VAL A 121 -5.08 3.05 -9.98
CA VAL A 121 -4.14 2.48 -10.95
C VAL A 121 -2.90 3.35 -11.09
N ARG A 122 -1.77 2.71 -11.39
CA ARG A 122 -0.53 3.42 -11.72
C ARG A 122 -0.66 4.05 -13.10
N ALA A 123 -0.45 5.36 -13.18
CA ALA A 123 -0.21 6.06 -14.44
C ALA A 123 1.30 6.13 -14.72
N TYR A 124 1.67 6.08 -15.99
CA TYR A 124 3.05 6.27 -16.43
C TYR A 124 3.09 6.89 -17.81
N ARG A 125 4.19 7.56 -18.12
CA ARG A 125 4.45 8.08 -19.46
C ARG A 125 5.31 7.10 -20.21
N ASP A 126 4.88 6.76 -21.41
CA ASP A 126 5.66 5.94 -22.32
C ASP A 126 6.84 6.75 -22.85
N SER A 127 8.05 6.37 -22.42
CA SER A 127 9.32 6.99 -22.80
C SER A 127 9.69 6.77 -24.26
N ASP A 128 9.13 5.74 -24.90
CA ASP A 128 9.44 5.38 -26.28
C ASP A 128 8.47 6.03 -27.29
N SER A 129 7.43 6.71 -26.80
CA SER A 129 6.48 7.46 -27.64
C SER A 129 6.90 8.93 -27.75
N ASP A 130 7.05 9.43 -28.98
CA ASP A 130 7.35 10.85 -29.26
C ASP A 130 6.35 11.82 -28.60
N ASN A 131 5.12 11.34 -28.33
CA ASN A 131 4.04 12.13 -27.73
C ASN A 131 3.93 12.02 -26.20
N ARG A 132 4.86 11.32 -25.52
CA ARG A 132 4.88 11.15 -24.05
C ARG A 132 3.48 10.84 -23.48
N GLN A 133 2.77 9.95 -24.16
CA GLN A 133 1.36 9.71 -23.90
C GLN A 133 1.18 9.08 -22.51
N LEU A 134 0.16 9.55 -21.78
CA LEU A 134 -0.20 8.95 -20.50
C LEU A 134 -0.81 7.56 -20.75
N ARG A 135 -0.23 6.54 -20.12
CA ARG A 135 -0.68 5.16 -20.09
C ARG A 135 -1.05 4.78 -18.67
N PHE A 136 -1.88 3.75 -18.54
CA PHE A 136 -2.34 3.23 -17.26
C PHE A 136 -1.99 1.74 -17.14
N ALA A 137 -1.72 1.30 -15.92
CA ALA A 137 -1.63 -0.12 -15.62
C ALA A 137 -2.99 -0.79 -15.83
N THR A 138 -2.97 -2.04 -16.28
CA THR A 138 -4.16 -2.88 -16.45
C THR A 138 -4.61 -3.55 -15.15
N VAL A 139 -3.77 -3.49 -14.12
CA VAL A 139 -4.03 -4.01 -12.78
C VAL A 139 -3.87 -2.85 -11.80
N GLY A 140 -4.76 -2.81 -10.81
CA GLY A 140 -4.77 -1.81 -9.75
C GLY A 140 -5.43 -2.35 -8.50
N THR A 141 -5.70 -1.46 -7.57
CA THR A 141 -6.23 -1.79 -6.24
C THR A 141 -7.47 -0.95 -5.98
N THR A 142 -8.52 -1.56 -5.43
CA THR A 142 -9.68 -0.83 -4.93
C THR A 142 -9.33 -0.16 -3.61
N ALA A 143 -9.74 1.09 -3.43
CA ALA A 143 -9.57 1.83 -2.18
C ALA A 143 -10.94 2.28 -1.67
N GLU A 144 -11.13 2.13 -0.37
CA GLU A 144 -12.25 2.72 0.38
C GLU A 144 -11.82 4.10 0.89
N ILE A 145 -12.69 5.09 0.72
CA ILE A 145 -12.50 6.48 1.17
C ILE A 145 -12.90 6.63 2.62
#